data_AF-A0A9P2S150-F1
#
_entry.id   AF-A0A9P2S150-F1
#
_cell.length_a   1.000
_cell.length_b   1.000
_cell.length_c   1.000
_cell.angle_alpha   90.00
_cell.angle_beta   90.00
_cell.angle_gamma   90.00
#
_symmetry.space_group_name_H-M   'P 1'
#
loop_
_entity.id
_entity.type
_entity.pdbx_description
1 polymer ?
#
loop_
_entity_poly.entity_id
_entity_poly.type
_entity_poly.pdbx_seq_one_letter_code
_entity_poly.pdbx_strand_id
1 'polypeptide(L)'
;MTSLMVLIAILSFAIIGLTYSMIAVFTLVVIFAIYYSFFKRIKRLRAFSRIFKKLKKGETQLLSSHEKEKMTGKNSAFDMEATPLSFRESLILSRKDYKRLFIFSLTLFVIIFVPFLLSSSVVGKDILNGIQNGMSGMQWMQQLAETIPVWFFVWAVTGLVVVFILLCIAFSLPVILILYAILNQRVKKMMKRLEKFTVAETKPINL
;
A
#
# COMPACT_ATOMS: atom_id res chain seq x y z
N MET A 1 15.71 -41.02 -23.13
CA MET A 1 16.09 -40.21 -21.95
C MET A 1 16.08 -38.71 -22.23
N THR A 2 16.62 -38.24 -23.35
CA THR A 2 16.68 -36.81 -23.73
C THR A 2 15.29 -36.16 -23.87
N SER A 3 14.33 -36.80 -24.53
CA SER A 3 12.96 -36.28 -24.69
C SER A 3 12.22 -36.08 -23.38
N LEU A 4 12.40 -37.01 -22.42
CA LEU A 4 11.78 -36.95 -21.10
C LEU A 4 12.40 -35.82 -20.25
N MET A 5 13.72 -35.64 -20.31
CA MET A 5 14.43 -34.51 -19.67
C MET A 5 13.96 -33.16 -20.21
N VAL A 6 13.79 -33.04 -21.53
CA VAL A 6 13.28 -31.82 -22.19
C VAL A 6 11.84 -31.54 -21.76
N LEU A 7 10.98 -32.56 -21.73
CA LEU A 7 9.58 -32.41 -21.31
C LEU A 7 9.49 -31.95 -19.84
N ILE A 8 10.28 -32.54 -18.94
CA ILE A 8 10.34 -32.13 -17.53
C ILE A 8 10.78 -30.67 -17.43
N ALA A 9 11.82 -30.25 -18.16
CA ALA A 9 12.28 -28.87 -18.16
C ALA A 9 11.18 -27.88 -18.62
N ILE A 10 10.46 -28.21 -19.69
CA ILE A 10 9.34 -27.39 -20.19
C ILE A 10 8.21 -27.34 -19.17
N LEU A 11 7.87 -28.46 -18.53
CA LEU A 11 6.80 -28.50 -17.52
C LEU A 11 7.18 -27.68 -16.28
N SER A 12 8.41 -27.82 -15.80
CA SER A 12 8.95 -27.00 -14.71
C SER A 12 8.94 -25.52 -15.07
N PHE A 13 9.30 -25.17 -16.30
CA PHE A 13 9.23 -23.79 -16.80
C PHE A 13 7.79 -23.24 -16.73
N ALA A 14 6.83 -24.01 -17.23
CA ALA A 14 5.42 -23.61 -17.22
C ALA A 14 4.90 -23.41 -15.80
N ILE A 15 5.23 -24.32 -14.88
CA ILE A 15 4.82 -24.24 -13.46
C ILE A 15 5.44 -23.00 -12.78
N ILE A 16 6.73 -22.76 -13.00
CA ILE A 16 7.43 -21.60 -12.45
C ILE A 16 6.82 -20.30 -13.00
N GLY A 17 6.61 -20.21 -14.31
CA GLY A 17 5.99 -19.05 -14.95
C GLY A 17 4.57 -18.77 -14.44
N LEU A 18 3.75 -19.81 -14.30
CA LEU A 18 2.40 -19.70 -13.73
C LEU A 18 2.43 -19.23 -12.27
N THR A 19 3.35 -19.77 -11.46
CA THR A 19 3.50 -19.39 -10.05
C THR A 19 3.87 -17.91 -9.91
N TYR A 20 4.83 -17.44 -10.71
CA TYR A 20 5.23 -16.02 -10.69
C TYR A 20 4.16 -15.10 -11.25
N SER A 21 3.44 -15.52 -12.30
CA SER A 21 2.29 -14.78 -12.81
C SER A 21 1.22 -14.62 -11.73
N MET A 22 0.91 -15.70 -10.99
CA MET A 22 0.00 -15.62 -9.85
C MET A 22 0.50 -14.65 -8.78
N ILE A 23 1.77 -14.73 -8.38
CA ILE A 23 2.36 -13.81 -7.38
C ILE A 23 2.28 -12.35 -7.86
N ALA A 24 2.57 -12.08 -9.13
CA ALA A 24 2.48 -10.74 -9.69
C ALA A 24 1.03 -10.23 -9.68
N VAL A 25 0.06 -11.05 -10.10
CA VAL A 25 -1.37 -10.72 -10.05
C VAL A 25 -1.81 -10.49 -8.61
N PHE A 26 -1.43 -11.34 -7.65
CA PHE A 26 -1.74 -11.14 -6.24
C PHE A 26 -1.14 -9.85 -5.69
N THR A 27 0.10 -9.55 -6.04
CA THR A 27 0.78 -8.30 -5.65
C THR A 27 0.04 -7.09 -6.19
N LEU A 28 -0.35 -7.12 -7.46
CA LEU A 28 -1.17 -6.08 -8.08
C LEU A 28 -2.53 -5.95 -7.40
N VAL A 29 -3.21 -7.06 -7.11
CA VAL A 29 -4.50 -7.07 -6.38
C VAL A 29 -4.34 -6.46 -4.99
N VAL A 30 -3.26 -6.77 -4.27
CA VAL A 30 -2.97 -6.18 -2.95
C VAL A 30 -2.72 -4.68 -3.08
N ILE A 31 -1.90 -4.25 -4.05
CA ILE A 31 -1.67 -2.83 -4.34
C ILE A 31 -2.98 -2.13 -4.65
N PHE A 32 -3.81 -2.70 -5.53
CA PHE A 32 -5.13 -2.16 -5.87
C PHE A 32 -6.07 -2.14 -4.68
N ALA A 33 -6.08 -3.16 -3.81
CA ALA A 33 -6.90 -3.20 -2.61
C ALA A 33 -6.49 -2.12 -1.61
N ILE A 34 -5.18 -1.92 -1.42
CA ILE A 34 -4.62 -0.84 -0.62
C ILE A 34 -5.03 0.51 -1.22
N TYR A 35 -4.82 0.70 -2.51
CA TYR A 35 -5.16 1.92 -3.24
C TYR A 35 -6.67 2.22 -3.18
N TYR A 36 -7.50 1.20 -3.35
CA TYR A 36 -8.95 1.29 -3.24
C TYR A 36 -9.38 1.63 -1.82
N SER A 37 -8.74 1.05 -0.80
CA SER A 37 -8.95 1.42 0.61
C SER A 37 -8.63 2.89 0.86
N PHE A 38 -7.52 3.39 0.31
CA PHE A 38 -7.17 4.82 0.35
C PHE A 38 -8.19 5.70 -0.39
N PHE A 39 -8.59 5.32 -1.59
CA PHE A 39 -9.57 6.07 -2.38
C PHE A 39 -10.92 6.13 -1.67
N LYS A 40 -11.37 5.01 -1.07
CA LYS A 40 -12.58 4.93 -0.25
C LYS A 40 -12.50 5.90 0.94
N ARG A 41 -11.35 5.98 1.61
CA ARG A 41 -11.09 6.95 2.69
C ARG A 41 -11.18 8.39 2.19
N ILE A 42 -10.58 8.70 1.03
CA ILE A 42 -10.65 10.04 0.40
C ILE A 42 -12.10 10.41 0.06
N LYS A 43 -12.91 9.46 -0.43
CA LYS A 43 -14.33 9.70 -0.74
C LYS A 43 -15.13 10.02 0.52
N ARG A 44 -14.93 9.27 1.61
CA ARG A 44 -15.55 9.56 2.93
C ARG A 44 -15.12 10.92 3.48
N LEU A 45 -13.82 11.21 3.43
CA LEU A 45 -13.25 12.51 3.79
C LEU A 45 -13.89 13.66 3.02
N ARG A 46 -14.10 13.48 1.71
CA ARG A 46 -14.73 14.48 0.84
C ARG A 46 -16.22 14.66 1.18
N ALA A 47 -16.95 13.58 1.44
CA ALA A 47 -18.35 13.64 1.86
C ALA A 47 -18.50 14.37 3.20
N PHE A 48 -17.67 14.02 4.18
CA PHE A 48 -17.64 14.67 5.49
C PHE A 48 -17.30 16.17 5.36
N SER A 49 -16.29 16.52 4.55
CA SER A 49 -15.97 17.93 4.28
C SER A 49 -17.12 18.71 3.62
N ARG A 50 -17.99 18.07 2.83
CA ARG A 50 -19.17 18.74 2.26
C ARG A 50 -20.22 19.02 3.33
N ILE A 51 -20.50 18.06 4.20
CA ILE A 51 -21.44 18.24 5.33
C ILE A 51 -20.93 19.36 6.24
N PHE A 52 -19.64 19.35 6.56
CA PHE A 52 -19.02 20.41 7.36
C PHE A 52 -19.09 21.79 6.70
N LYS A 53 -18.92 21.87 5.38
CA LYS A 53 -19.10 23.12 4.63
C LYS A 53 -20.54 23.63 4.67
N LYS A 54 -21.53 22.72 4.67
CA LYS A 54 -22.95 23.07 4.80
C LYS A 54 -23.27 23.59 6.20
N LEU A 55 -22.76 22.92 7.25
CA LEU A 55 -22.90 23.37 8.64
C LEU A 55 -22.33 24.78 8.84
N LYS A 56 -21.11 25.05 8.35
CA LYS A 56 -20.50 26.38 8.45
C LYS A 56 -21.36 27.47 7.77
N LYS A 57 -21.97 27.17 6.62
CA LYS A 57 -22.86 28.12 5.94
C LYS A 57 -24.12 28.38 6.75
N GLY A 58 -24.71 27.34 7.34
CA GLY A 58 -25.89 27.44 8.20
C GLY A 58 -25.64 28.30 9.44
N GLU A 59 -24.49 28.15 10.09
CA GLU A 59 -24.11 28.91 11.30
C GLU A 59 -23.94 30.41 11.02
N THR A 60 -23.31 30.79 9.89
CA THR A 60 -23.24 32.20 9.46
C THR A 60 -24.60 32.81 9.11
N GLN A 61 -25.56 31.99 8.67
CA GLN A 61 -26.91 32.44 8.35
C GLN A 61 -27.77 32.56 9.61
N LEU A 62 -27.59 31.62 10.56
CA LEU A 62 -28.24 31.63 11.87
C LEU A 62 -27.81 32.83 12.71
N LEU A 63 -26.52 33.19 12.70
CA LEU A 63 -26.01 34.39 13.40
C LEU A 63 -26.54 35.71 12.81
N SER A 64 -27.00 35.74 11.56
CA SER A 64 -27.66 36.94 11.00
C SER A 64 -29.15 37.03 11.33
N SER A 65 -29.75 35.93 11.80
CA SER A 65 -31.18 35.84 12.09
C SER A 65 -31.50 35.70 13.58
N HIS A 66 -30.49 35.53 14.45
CA HIS A 66 -30.66 35.35 15.89
C HIS A 66 -30.96 36.65 16.67
N GLU A 67 -31.49 37.67 16.01
CA GLU A 67 -32.22 38.76 16.67
C GLU A 67 -33.74 38.56 16.64
N LYS A 68 -34.24 37.52 15.97
CA LYS A 68 -35.65 37.11 16.02
C LYS A 68 -35.75 35.62 16.28
N GLU A 69 -36.71 35.22 17.11
CA GLU A 69 -37.12 33.83 17.33
C GLU A 69 -36.33 33.01 18.37
N LYS A 70 -36.34 33.55 19.60
CA LYS A 70 -36.63 32.72 20.79
C LYS A 70 -37.94 31.95 20.55
N MET A 71 -37.97 30.65 20.84
CA MET A 71 -39.05 29.68 20.58
C MET A 71 -39.07 29.24 19.11
N THR A 72 -38.75 28.00 18.72
CA THR A 72 -39.63 26.85 18.95
C THR A 72 -38.94 25.62 18.33
N GLY A 73 -39.05 24.45 18.98
CA GLY A 73 -39.07 23.19 18.24
C GLY A 73 -37.75 22.44 18.07
N LYS A 74 -37.41 21.66 19.09
CA LYS A 74 -36.73 20.37 19.00
C LYS A 74 -36.97 19.68 17.65
N ASN A 75 -35.91 19.53 16.86
CA ASN A 75 -35.73 18.38 15.97
C ASN A 75 -34.26 17.94 16.04
N SER A 76 -34.04 17.19 17.10
CA SER A 76 -32.94 16.27 17.38
C SER A 76 -32.77 15.25 16.24
N ALA A 77 -32.23 15.69 15.09
CA ALA A 77 -31.83 14.79 14.00
C ALA A 77 -30.30 14.79 13.77
N PHE A 78 -29.56 15.58 14.54
CA PHE A 78 -28.11 15.51 14.62
C PHE A 78 -27.74 15.19 16.07
N ASP A 79 -27.89 13.92 16.44
CA ASP A 79 -26.99 13.29 17.40
C ASP A 79 -25.57 13.48 16.86
N MET A 80 -25.00 14.63 17.20
CA MET A 80 -23.71 15.13 16.76
C MET A 80 -22.61 14.59 17.68
N GLU A 81 -22.83 13.40 18.26
CA GLU A 81 -21.79 12.57 18.87
C GLU A 81 -20.99 11.78 17.82
N ALA A 82 -20.88 12.29 16.59
CA ALA A 82 -19.78 11.93 15.72
C ALA A 82 -18.50 12.58 16.28
N THR A 83 -18.06 12.09 17.44
CA THR A 83 -16.91 12.59 18.17
C THR A 83 -15.71 12.63 17.22
N PRO A 84 -14.90 13.69 17.20
CA PRO A 84 -13.64 13.72 16.44
C PRO A 84 -12.78 12.45 16.67
N LEU A 85 -12.95 11.81 17.83
CA LEU A 85 -12.38 10.53 18.21
C LEU A 85 -12.83 9.36 17.32
N SER A 86 -14.13 9.19 17.06
CA SER A 86 -14.64 8.07 16.24
C SER A 86 -14.24 8.22 14.77
N PHE A 87 -14.13 9.47 14.29
CA PHE A 87 -13.56 9.75 12.97
C PHE A 87 -12.07 9.39 12.91
N ARG A 88 -11.29 9.72 13.95
CA ARG A 88 -9.87 9.37 14.07
C ARG A 88 -9.67 7.86 14.13
N GLU A 89 -10.48 7.14 14.92
CA GLU A 89 -10.45 5.68 15.00
C GLU A 89 -10.84 5.02 13.67
N SER A 90 -11.82 5.56 12.95
CA SER A 90 -12.20 5.05 11.62
C SER A 90 -11.12 5.28 10.54
N LEU A 91 -10.23 6.25 10.77
CA LEU A 91 -9.09 6.57 9.90
C LEU A 91 -7.86 5.73 10.23
N ILE A 92 -7.70 5.28 11.47
CA ILE A 92 -6.65 4.33 11.84
C ILE A 92 -7.07 2.97 11.27
N LEU A 93 -6.25 2.36 10.41
CA LEU A 93 -6.51 0.98 9.98
C LEU A 93 -6.69 0.12 11.23
N SER A 94 -7.72 -0.72 11.27
CA SER A 94 -7.90 -1.65 12.38
C SER A 94 -6.60 -2.43 12.56
N ARG A 95 -6.11 -2.52 13.81
CA ARG A 95 -4.87 -3.22 14.15
C ARG A 95 -4.89 -4.67 13.64
N LYS A 96 -6.08 -5.28 13.56
CA LYS A 96 -6.31 -6.61 12.99
C LYS A 96 -5.96 -6.68 11.49
N ASP A 97 -6.35 -5.66 10.72
CA ASP A 97 -6.10 -5.61 9.28
C ASP A 97 -4.61 -5.39 8.98
N TYR A 98 -3.94 -4.56 9.80
CA TYR A 98 -2.50 -4.36 9.69
C TYR A 98 -1.73 -5.65 9.97
N LYS A 99 -2.09 -6.38 11.04
CA LYS A 99 -1.46 -7.67 11.36
C LYS A 99 -1.62 -8.67 10.22
N ARG A 100 -2.80 -8.73 9.60
CA ARG A 100 -3.07 -9.61 8.46
C ARG A 100 -2.21 -9.23 7.25
N LEU A 101 -2.18 -7.94 6.87
CA LEU A 101 -1.35 -7.44 5.77
C LEU A 101 0.15 -7.69 6.01
N PHE A 102 0.62 -7.50 7.24
CA PHE A 102 2.01 -7.75 7.60
C PHE A 102 2.40 -9.22 7.42
N ILE A 103 1.56 -10.15 7.89
CA ILE A 103 1.82 -11.58 7.73
C ILE A 103 1.85 -11.96 6.25
N PHE A 104 0.88 -11.49 5.44
CA PHE A 104 0.88 -11.75 4.00
C PHE A 104 2.13 -11.21 3.30
N SER A 105 2.54 -9.98 3.63
CA SER A 105 3.76 -9.37 3.09
C SER A 105 5.01 -10.18 3.47
N LEU A 106 5.11 -10.62 4.73
CA LEU A 106 6.23 -11.42 5.22
C LEU A 106 6.29 -12.78 4.51
N THR A 107 5.16 -13.46 4.36
CA THR A 107 5.10 -14.75 3.65
C THR A 107 5.53 -14.61 2.20
N LEU A 108 5.04 -13.58 1.48
CA LEU A 108 5.45 -13.30 0.11
C LEU A 108 6.95 -12.98 0.02
N PHE A 109 7.47 -12.19 0.97
CA PHE A 109 8.90 -11.89 1.04
C PHE A 109 9.72 -13.17 1.18
N VAL A 110 9.38 -14.06 2.12
CA VAL A 110 10.11 -15.32 2.31
C VAL A 110 10.08 -16.19 1.05
N ILE A 111 8.91 -16.33 0.39
CA ILE A 111 8.75 -17.17 -0.81
C ILE A 111 9.60 -16.65 -1.98
N ILE A 112 9.75 -15.34 -2.13
CA ILE A 112 10.47 -14.74 -3.27
C ILE A 112 11.95 -14.59 -2.95
N PHE A 113 12.29 -14.11 -1.76
CA PHE A 113 13.65 -13.71 -1.40
C PHE A 113 14.53 -14.91 -1.04
N VAL A 114 13.98 -15.95 -0.40
CA VAL A 114 14.79 -17.13 -0.01
C VAL A 114 15.33 -17.88 -1.25
N PRO A 115 14.51 -18.24 -2.26
CA PRO A 115 15.03 -18.87 -3.47
C PRO A 115 16.01 -17.97 -4.24
N PHE A 116 15.78 -16.67 -4.27
CA PHE A 116 16.70 -15.71 -4.89
C PHE A 116 18.06 -15.68 -4.18
N LEU A 117 18.08 -15.66 -2.84
CA LEU A 117 19.32 -15.70 -2.06
C LEU A 117 20.08 -17.02 -2.23
N LEU A 118 19.37 -18.15 -2.21
CA LEU A 118 19.96 -19.47 -2.41
C LEU A 118 20.58 -19.59 -3.81
N SER A 119 19.84 -19.22 -4.85
CA SER A 119 20.34 -19.25 -6.23
C SER A 119 21.49 -18.27 -6.46
N SER A 120 21.42 -17.06 -5.87
CA SER A 120 22.50 -16.08 -5.93
C SER A 120 23.78 -16.56 -5.23
N SER A 121 23.68 -17.38 -4.18
CA SER A 121 24.86 -17.94 -3.51
C SER A 121 25.62 -18.97 -4.35
N VAL A 122 24.90 -19.73 -5.18
CA VAL A 122 25.48 -20.72 -6.10
C VAL A 122 26.08 -20.00 -7.30
N VAL A 123 25.26 -19.21 -8.00
CA VAL A 123 25.67 -18.48 -9.21
C VAL A 123 26.74 -17.43 -8.89
N GLY A 124 26.65 -16.76 -7.73
CA GLY A 124 27.58 -15.70 -7.33
C GLY A 124 29.01 -16.18 -7.12
N LYS A 125 29.23 -17.44 -6.71
CA LYS A 125 30.57 -18.02 -6.60
C LYS A 125 31.23 -18.14 -7.97
N ASP A 126 30.50 -18.65 -8.95
CA ASP A 126 31.02 -18.83 -10.31
C ASP A 126 31.23 -17.47 -11.02
N ILE A 127 30.35 -16.49 -10.78
CA ILE A 127 30.54 -15.11 -11.24
C ILE A 127 31.84 -14.53 -10.65
N LEU A 128 32.04 -14.66 -9.33
CA LEU A 128 33.22 -14.11 -8.67
C LEU A 128 34.51 -14.75 -9.20
N ASN A 129 34.52 -16.06 -9.39
CA ASN A 129 35.63 -16.79 -9.99
C ASN A 129 35.91 -16.33 -11.42
N GLY A 130 34.86 -16.12 -12.23
CA GLY A 130 35.00 -15.59 -13.59
C GLY A 130 35.64 -14.19 -13.61
N ILE A 131 35.21 -13.31 -12.70
CA ILE A 131 35.77 -11.95 -12.56
C ILE A 131 37.24 -12.01 -12.15
N GLN A 132 37.60 -12.86 -11.18
CA GLN A 132 38.98 -13.01 -10.73
C GLN A 132 39.91 -13.52 -11.84
N ASN A 133 39.39 -14.38 -12.71
CA ASN A 133 40.14 -14.92 -13.84
C ASN A 133 40.19 -13.96 -15.06
N GLY A 134 39.68 -12.74 -14.94
CA GLY A 134 39.66 -11.75 -16.02
C GLY A 134 38.74 -12.14 -17.18
N MET A 135 37.79 -13.04 -16.94
CA MET A 135 36.88 -13.53 -17.97
C MET A 135 35.87 -12.45 -18.36
N SER A 136 35.62 -12.28 -19.65
CA SER A 136 34.66 -11.27 -20.12
C SER A 136 33.22 -11.60 -19.70
N GLY A 137 32.38 -10.55 -19.59
CA GLY A 137 30.95 -10.63 -19.26
C GLY A 137 30.18 -11.78 -19.91
N MET A 138 30.44 -11.98 -21.20
CA MET A 138 29.73 -12.93 -22.03
C MET A 138 30.23 -14.37 -21.85
N GLN A 139 31.54 -14.54 -21.63
CA GLN A 139 32.17 -15.85 -21.47
C GLN A 139 31.72 -16.56 -20.19
N TRP A 140 31.65 -15.85 -19.06
CA TRP A 140 31.22 -16.49 -17.81
C TRP A 140 29.71 -16.78 -17.80
N MET A 141 28.89 -15.99 -18.51
CA MET A 141 27.47 -16.31 -18.71
C MET A 141 27.28 -17.59 -19.52
N GLN A 142 28.08 -17.76 -20.58
CA GLN A 142 28.05 -18.98 -21.38
C GLN A 142 28.50 -20.20 -20.56
N GLN A 143 29.56 -20.05 -19.76
CA GLN A 143 30.04 -21.10 -18.87
C GLN A 143 28.97 -21.49 -17.83
N LEU A 144 28.28 -20.53 -17.20
CA LEU A 144 27.18 -20.79 -16.25
C LEU A 144 26.01 -21.55 -16.88
N ALA A 145 25.66 -21.20 -18.13
CA ALA A 145 24.59 -21.86 -18.85
C ALA A 145 24.93 -23.33 -19.16
N GLU A 146 26.21 -23.65 -19.35
CA GLU A 146 26.69 -25.01 -19.62
C GLU A 146 26.91 -25.82 -18.34
N THR A 147 27.49 -25.23 -17.29
CA THR A 147 27.82 -25.95 -16.06
C THR A 147 26.60 -26.17 -15.17
N ILE A 148 25.73 -25.16 -15.03
CA ILE A 148 24.62 -25.21 -14.08
C ILE A 148 23.34 -24.59 -14.67
N PRO A 149 22.79 -25.15 -15.77
CA PRO A 149 21.67 -24.56 -16.51
C PRO A 149 20.43 -24.33 -15.63
N VAL A 150 20.14 -25.24 -14.71
CA VAL A 150 18.97 -25.15 -13.83
C VAL A 150 19.09 -24.00 -12.83
N TRP A 151 20.23 -23.87 -12.15
CA TRP A 151 20.42 -22.81 -11.15
C TRP A 151 20.57 -21.44 -11.77
N PHE A 152 21.27 -21.34 -12.92
CA PHE A 152 21.35 -20.12 -13.70
C PHE A 152 19.95 -19.64 -14.13
N PHE A 153 19.12 -20.57 -14.61
CA PHE A 153 17.74 -20.27 -14.99
C PHE A 153 16.89 -19.79 -13.81
N VAL A 154 16.93 -20.50 -12.68
CA VAL A 154 16.20 -20.10 -11.45
C VAL A 154 16.65 -18.71 -11.01
N TRP A 155 17.96 -18.43 -11.02
CA TRP A 155 18.51 -17.11 -10.68
C TRP A 155 18.04 -16.02 -11.64
N ALA A 156 18.07 -16.26 -12.95
CA ALA A 156 17.63 -15.29 -13.95
C ALA A 156 16.15 -14.94 -13.81
N VAL A 157 15.28 -15.95 -13.63
CA VAL A 157 13.84 -15.75 -13.46
C VAL A 157 13.52 -15.05 -12.15
N THR A 158 14.08 -15.52 -11.03
CA THR A 158 13.89 -14.89 -9.72
C THR A 158 14.42 -13.46 -9.72
N GLY A 159 15.58 -13.21 -10.33
CA GLY A 159 16.16 -11.88 -10.51
C GLY A 159 15.25 -10.95 -11.31
N LEU A 160 14.68 -11.41 -12.41
CA LEU A 160 13.72 -10.63 -13.21
C LEU A 160 12.50 -10.21 -12.38
N VAL A 161 11.96 -11.15 -11.58
CA VAL A 161 10.81 -10.90 -10.70
C VAL A 161 11.16 -9.88 -9.61
N VAL A 162 12.34 -10.00 -8.99
CA VAL A 162 12.82 -9.04 -8.00
C VAL A 162 12.96 -7.65 -8.62
N VAL A 163 13.57 -7.55 -9.81
CA VAL A 163 13.69 -6.27 -10.55
C VAL A 163 12.30 -5.68 -10.83
N PHE A 164 11.35 -6.50 -11.29
CA PHE A 164 9.98 -6.05 -11.54
C PHE A 164 9.30 -5.54 -10.27
N ILE A 165 9.41 -6.25 -9.14
CA ILE A 165 8.87 -5.83 -7.85
C ILE A 165 9.53 -4.52 -7.40
N LEU A 166 10.84 -4.39 -7.52
CA LEU A 166 11.57 -3.17 -7.19
C LEU A 166 11.10 -1.99 -8.05
N LEU A 167 10.87 -2.22 -9.35
CA LEU A 167 10.32 -1.22 -10.26
C LEU A 167 8.91 -0.80 -9.80
N CYS A 168 8.03 -1.77 -9.49
CA CYS A 168 6.71 -1.49 -8.95
C CYS A 168 6.76 -0.67 -7.66
N ILE A 169 7.67 -1.00 -6.74
CA ILE A 169 7.85 -0.24 -5.49
C ILE A 169 8.36 1.16 -5.82
N ALA A 170 9.38 1.31 -6.67
CA ALA A 170 9.95 2.60 -7.05
C ALA A 170 8.89 3.53 -7.68
N PHE A 171 7.98 2.99 -8.49
CA PHE A 171 6.86 3.74 -9.05
C PHE A 171 5.72 3.99 -8.06
N SER A 172 5.40 3.03 -7.18
CA SER A 172 4.27 3.14 -6.25
C SER A 172 4.57 4.02 -5.04
N LEU A 173 5.80 3.98 -4.55
CA LEU A 173 6.25 4.71 -3.36
C LEU A 173 6.01 6.23 -3.45
N PRO A 174 6.40 6.96 -4.53
CA PRO A 174 6.11 8.38 -4.65
C PRO A 174 4.60 8.66 -4.67
N VAL A 175 3.81 7.81 -5.34
CA VAL A 175 2.34 7.94 -5.37
C VAL A 175 1.75 7.79 -3.97
N ILE A 176 2.19 6.78 -3.20
CA ILE A 176 1.76 6.53 -1.83
C ILE A 176 2.16 7.70 -0.92
N LEU A 177 3.38 8.22 -1.04
CA LEU A 177 3.85 9.36 -0.25
C LEU A 177 3.05 10.62 -0.51
N ILE A 178 2.76 10.93 -1.78
CA ILE A 178 1.94 12.10 -2.16
C ILE A 178 0.53 11.94 -1.58
N LEU A 179 -0.08 10.76 -1.75
CA LEU A 179 -1.41 10.49 -1.19
C LEU A 179 -1.43 10.59 0.34
N TYR A 180 -0.40 10.06 1.00
CA TYR A 180 -0.24 10.14 2.44
C TYR A 180 -0.09 11.58 2.91
N ALA A 181 0.74 12.39 2.25
CA ALA A 181 0.91 13.80 2.56
C ALA A 181 -0.40 14.58 2.42
N ILE A 182 -1.15 14.37 1.33
CA ILE A 182 -2.46 14.99 1.11
C ILE A 182 -3.45 14.56 2.19
N LEU A 183 -3.47 13.27 2.53
CA LEU A 183 -4.37 12.74 3.55
C LEU A 183 -4.04 13.32 4.92
N ASN A 184 -2.77 13.32 5.32
CA ASN A 184 -2.31 13.84 6.60
C ASN A 184 -2.58 15.35 6.73
N GLN A 185 -2.32 16.14 5.68
CA GLN A 185 -2.67 17.57 5.65
C GLN A 185 -4.17 17.80 5.82
N ARG A 186 -5.02 17.01 5.16
CA ARG A 186 -6.48 17.13 5.28
C ARG A 186 -6.97 16.73 6.67
N VAL A 187 -6.46 15.63 7.22
CA VAL A 187 -6.80 15.18 8.57
C VAL A 187 -6.40 16.23 9.61
N LYS A 188 -5.18 16.78 9.52
CA LYS A 188 -4.72 17.86 10.40
C LYS A 188 -5.60 19.11 10.29
N LYS A 189 -6.01 19.50 9.08
CA LYS A 189 -6.94 20.63 8.87
C LYS A 189 -8.33 20.37 9.48
N MET A 190 -8.84 19.15 9.45
CA MET A 190 -10.13 18.84 10.07
C MET A 190 -10.03 18.75 11.58
N MET A 191 -8.99 18.13 12.14
CA MET A 191 -8.77 18.13 13.60
C MET A 191 -8.71 19.54 14.17
N LYS A 192 -7.92 20.44 13.55
CA LYS A 192 -7.86 21.85 13.97
C LYS A 192 -9.20 22.57 13.88
N ARG A 193 -10.10 22.14 13.01
CA ARG A 193 -11.46 22.72 12.91
C ARG A 193 -12.34 22.18 14.02
N LEU A 194 -12.36 20.85 14.20
CA LEU A 194 -13.11 20.19 15.28
C LEU A 194 -12.72 20.74 16.66
N GLU A 195 -11.43 20.91 16.92
CA GLU A 195 -10.92 21.50 18.16
C GLU A 195 -11.44 22.93 18.40
N LYS A 196 -11.56 23.75 17.34
CA LYS A 196 -12.15 25.09 17.44
C LYS A 196 -13.63 25.06 17.79
N PHE A 197 -14.39 24.10 17.26
CA PHE A 197 -15.82 23.96 17.57
C PHE A 197 -16.03 23.50 19.01
N THR A 198 -15.27 22.51 19.48
CA THR A 198 -15.37 22.04 20.88
C THR A 198 -14.98 23.12 21.88
N VAL A 199 -13.97 23.95 21.58
CA VAL A 199 -13.56 25.06 22.46
C VAL A 199 -14.60 26.19 22.49
N ALA A 200 -15.26 26.46 21.36
CA ALA A 200 -16.31 27.49 21.28
C ALA A 200 -17.54 27.12 22.14
N GLU A 201 -17.86 25.83 22.23
CA GLU A 201 -19.00 25.31 23.01
C GLU A 201 -18.73 25.33 24.53
N THR A 202 -17.47 25.23 24.95
CA THR A 202 -17.06 25.24 26.38
C THR A 202 -16.82 26.63 26.98
N LYS A 203 -16.93 27.72 26.21
CA LYS A 203 -16.72 29.06 26.76
C LYS A 203 -17.93 29.42 27.63
N PRO A 204 -17.80 29.56 28.96
CA PRO A 204 -18.93 29.88 29.81
C PRO A 204 -19.44 31.27 29.40
N ILE A 205 -20.75 31.34 29.15
CA ILE A 205 -21.46 32.62 29.08
C ILE A 205 -21.32 33.20 30.49
N ASN A 206 -20.33 34.08 30.67
CA ASN A 206 -20.27 34.93 31.84
C ASN A 206 -21.47 35.86 31.73
N LEU A 207 -22.52 35.46 32.44
CA LEU A 207 -23.77 36.17 32.62
C LEU A 207 -23.61 37.16 33.78
#